data_AF-A0A9E1HIS2-F1
#
_entry.id   AF-A0A9E1HIS2-F1
#
_cell.length_a   1.000
_cell.length_b   1.000
_cell.length_c   1.000
_cell.angle_alpha   90.00
_cell.angle_beta   90.00
_cell.angle_gamma   90.00
#
_symmetry.space_group_name_H-M   'P 1'
#
loop_
_entity.id
_entity.type
_entity.pdbx_description
1 polymer ?
#
loop_
_entity_poly.entity_id
_entity_poly.type
_entity_poly.pdbx_seq_one_letter_code
_entity_poly.pdbx_strand_id
1 'polypeptide(L)'
;MNDMVIEIIIKWIIPTILTGIWGFIIKELKDNRKNNRAMEKSMVAILRSQIVSKCENYINQGYLPDHARFCLEDLFNQYTELGGNHGVGILVEQCFTLPPIKIKKVS
;
A
#
# COMPACT_ATOMS: atom_id res chain seq x y z
N MET A 1 -25.28 9.05 -55.94
CA MET A 1 -25.01 7.77 -55.24
C MET A 1 -23.66 7.81 -54.51
N ASN A 2 -22.60 8.35 -55.11
CA ASN A 2 -21.30 8.51 -54.44
C ASN A 2 -21.32 9.51 -53.27
N ASP A 3 -21.99 10.65 -53.40
CA ASP A 3 -21.98 11.69 -52.36
C ASP A 3 -22.66 11.25 -51.05
N MET A 4 -23.76 10.50 -51.16
CA MET A 4 -24.48 9.94 -50.01
C MET A 4 -23.64 8.91 -49.25
N VAL A 5 -22.86 8.10 -49.96
CA VAL A 5 -21.94 7.12 -49.35
C VAL A 5 -20.78 7.82 -48.65
N ILE A 6 -20.23 8.87 -49.26
CA ILE A 6 -19.13 9.67 -48.67
C ILE A 6 -19.58 10.38 -47.38
N GLU A 7 -20.79 10.94 -47.36
CA GLU A 7 -21.33 11.63 -46.18
C GLU A 7 -21.55 10.68 -44.99
N ILE A 8 -22.03 9.46 -45.27
CA ILE A 8 -22.20 8.42 -44.25
C ILE A 8 -20.83 8.03 -43.68
N ILE A 9 -19.81 7.81 -44.52
CA ILE A 9 -18.46 7.44 -44.07
C ILE A 9 -17.89 8.52 -43.13
N ILE A 10 -17.99 9.80 -43.49
CA ILE A 10 -17.48 10.91 -42.66
C ILE A 10 -18.21 10.98 -41.32
N LYS A 11 -19.55 10.80 -41.32
CA LYS A 11 -20.35 10.81 -40.08
C LYS A 11 -20.00 9.67 -39.12
N TRP A 12 -19.58 8.51 -39.63
CA TRP A 12 -19.22 7.35 -38.80
C TRP A 12 -17.75 7.31 -38.39
N ILE A 13 -16.85 7.96 -39.13
CA ILE A 13 -15.43 8.04 -38.77
C ILE A 13 -15.23 8.77 -37.43
N ILE A 14 -15.88 9.91 -37.24
CA ILE A 14 -15.75 10.72 -36.01
C ILE A 14 -16.11 9.91 -34.75
N PRO A 15 -17.30 9.29 -34.62
CA PRO A 15 -17.65 8.50 -33.45
C PRO A 15 -16.79 7.24 -33.31
N THR A 16 -16.31 6.65 -34.41
CA THR A 16 -15.38 5.51 -34.36
C THR A 16 -14.04 5.90 -33.74
N ILE A 17 -13.48 7.05 -34.15
CA ILE A 17 -12.23 7.59 -33.57
C ILE A 17 -12.43 7.93 -32.09
N LEU A 18 -13.53 8.61 -31.74
CA LEU A 18 -13.83 8.98 -30.36
C LEU A 18 -13.97 7.74 -29.47
N THR A 19 -14.63 6.69 -29.96
CA THR A 19 -14.77 5.42 -29.24
C THR A 19 -13.41 4.73 -29.03
N GLY A 20 -12.53 4.77 -30.04
CA GLY A 20 -11.18 4.24 -29.94
C GLY A 20 -10.34 4.96 -28.87
N ILE A 21 -10.40 6.30 -28.85
CA ILE A 21 -9.71 7.12 -27.83
C ILE A 21 -10.27 6.80 -26.44
N TRP A 22 -11.59 6.69 -26.30
CA TRP A 22 -12.22 6.38 -25.02
C TRP A 22 -11.81 5.00 -24.49
N GLY A 23 -11.78 3.99 -25.37
CA GLY A 23 -11.32 2.64 -25.04
C GLY A 23 -9.86 2.62 -24.58
N PHE A 24 -9.00 3.40 -25.23
CA PHE A 24 -7.60 3.54 -24.84
C PHE A 24 -7.46 4.17 -23.44
N ILE A 25 -8.16 5.27 -23.17
CA ILE A 25 -8.13 5.95 -21.86
C ILE A 25 -8.62 5.00 -20.76
N ILE A 26 -9.72 4.27 -20.98
CA ILE A 26 -10.24 3.30 -19.99
C ILE A 26 -9.21 2.21 -19.71
N LYS A 27 -8.56 1.68 -20.75
CA LYS A 27 -7.53 0.65 -20.62
C LYS A 27 -6.36 1.17 -19.77
N GLU A 28 -5.85 2.35 -20.10
CA GLU A 28 -4.74 2.99 -19.38
C GLU A 28 -5.11 3.23 -17.89
N LEU A 29 -6.32 3.73 -17.62
CA LEU A 29 -6.81 3.91 -16.25
C LEU A 29 -6.92 2.57 -15.49
N LYS A 30 -7.35 1.50 -16.15
CA LYS A 30 -7.48 0.18 -15.55
C LYS A 30 -6.10 -0.41 -15.24
N ASP A 31 -5.15 -0.26 -16.15
CA ASP A 31 -3.78 -0.73 -15.98
C ASP A 31 -3.07 0.06 -14.88
N ASN A 32 -3.24 1.39 -14.82
CA ASN A 32 -2.76 2.22 -13.72
C ASN A 32 -3.35 1.83 -12.36
N ARG A 33 -4.67 1.58 -12.28
CA ARG A 33 -5.30 1.09 -11.05
C ARG A 33 -4.75 -0.27 -10.62
N LYS A 34 -4.48 -1.18 -11.57
CA LYS A 34 -3.88 -2.48 -11.29
C LYS A 34 -2.47 -2.33 -10.73
N ASN A 35 -1.66 -1.46 -11.34
CA ASN A 35 -0.30 -1.18 -10.90
C ASN A 35 -0.27 -0.53 -9.51
N ASN A 36 -1.14 0.46 -9.25
CA ASN A 36 -1.24 1.10 -7.94
C ASN A 36 -1.61 0.09 -6.85
N ARG A 37 -2.59 -0.78 -7.09
CA ARG A 37 -2.95 -1.86 -6.15
C ARG A 37 -1.80 -2.84 -5.90
N ALA A 38 -1.02 -3.16 -6.93
CA ALA A 38 0.14 -4.02 -6.77
C ALA A 38 1.21 -3.33 -5.91
N MET A 39 1.42 -2.04 -6.12
CA MET A 39 2.35 -1.23 -5.34
C MET A 39 1.93 -1.09 -3.87
N GLU A 40 0.66 -0.79 -3.60
CA GLU A 40 0.08 -0.77 -2.25
C GLU A 40 0.31 -2.11 -1.52
N LYS A 41 0.00 -3.24 -2.18
CA LYS A 41 0.24 -4.58 -1.61
C LYS A 41 1.71 -4.84 -1.31
N SER A 42 2.61 -4.38 -2.18
CA SER A 42 4.05 -4.49 -1.95
C SER A 42 4.48 -3.66 -0.73
N MET A 43 3.96 -2.44 -0.58
CA MET A 43 4.25 -1.58 0.58
C MET A 43 3.78 -2.24 1.88
N VAL A 44 2.56 -2.80 1.91
CA VAL A 44 2.05 -3.56 3.06
C VAL A 44 2.98 -4.72 3.44
N ALA A 45 3.48 -5.47 2.45
CA ALA A 45 4.39 -6.58 2.69
C ALA A 45 5.74 -6.12 3.27
N ILE A 46 6.28 -5.01 2.74
CA ILE A 46 7.52 -4.39 3.22
C ILE A 46 7.36 -3.88 4.65
N LEU A 47 6.30 -3.11 4.93
CA LEU A 47 6.01 -2.59 6.26
C LEU A 47 5.82 -3.73 7.26
N ARG A 48 5.06 -4.78 6.90
CA ARG A 48 4.92 -5.98 7.73
C ARG A 48 6.28 -6.58 8.08
N SER A 49 7.14 -6.80 7.10
CA SER A 49 8.46 -7.39 7.34
C SER A 49 9.31 -6.52 8.26
N GLN A 50 9.26 -5.20 8.11
CA GLN A 50 10.00 -4.27 8.96
C GLN A 50 9.45 -4.24 10.39
N ILE A 51 8.13 -4.19 10.56
CA ILE A 51 7.46 -4.20 11.87
C ILE A 51 7.83 -5.49 12.59
N VAL A 52 7.63 -6.65 11.97
CA VAL A 52 7.92 -7.96 12.58
C VAL A 52 9.38 -8.05 13.01
N SER A 53 10.32 -7.70 12.12
CA SER A 53 11.75 -7.73 12.45
C SER A 53 12.12 -6.80 13.61
N LYS A 54 11.57 -5.57 13.64
CA LYS A 54 11.79 -4.64 14.75
C LYS A 54 11.20 -5.18 16.04
N CYS A 55 9.98 -5.68 16.00
CA CYS A 55 9.29 -6.22 17.16
C CYS A 55 10.04 -7.42 17.76
N GLU A 56 10.44 -8.38 16.93
CA GLU A 56 11.26 -9.52 17.37
C GLU A 56 12.55 -9.06 18.04
N ASN A 57 13.24 -8.07 17.46
CA ASN A 57 14.44 -7.49 18.06
C ASN A 57 14.18 -6.85 19.43
N TYR A 58 13.12 -6.04 19.58
CA TYR A 58 12.82 -5.39 20.85
C TYR A 58 12.34 -6.37 21.92
N ILE A 59 11.53 -7.36 21.53
CA ILE A 59 11.10 -8.45 22.43
C ILE A 59 12.32 -9.23 22.92
N ASN A 60 13.24 -9.60 22.02
CA ASN A 60 14.47 -10.31 22.38
C ASN A 60 15.38 -9.47 23.29
N GLN A 61 15.39 -8.15 23.14
CA GLN A 61 16.16 -7.23 23.98
C GLN A 61 15.49 -6.97 25.35
N GLY A 62 14.17 -7.11 25.43
CA GLY A 62 13.38 -6.92 26.66
C GLY A 62 13.11 -5.45 27.02
N TYR A 63 13.37 -4.51 26.11
CA TYR A 63 13.06 -3.09 26.28
C TYR A 63 12.77 -2.42 24.93
N LEU A 64 11.96 -1.36 24.94
CA LEU A 64 11.61 -0.55 23.77
C LEU A 64 11.83 0.94 24.09
N PRO A 65 12.94 1.54 23.63
CA PRO A 65 13.20 2.96 23.84
C PRO A 65 12.10 3.87 23.29
N ASP A 66 11.87 5.02 23.93
CA ASP A 66 10.78 5.93 23.55
C ASP A 66 10.87 6.40 22.10
N HIS A 67 12.07 6.73 21.61
CA HIS A 67 12.25 7.10 20.19
C HIS A 67 11.85 5.95 19.24
N ALA A 68 12.21 4.71 19.59
CA ALA A 68 11.90 3.54 18.79
C ALA A 68 10.41 3.19 18.86
N ARG A 69 9.75 3.49 19.99
CA ARG A 69 8.31 3.36 20.16
C ARG A 69 7.55 4.26 19.20
N PHE A 70 7.88 5.55 19.15
CA PHE A 70 7.26 6.48 18.19
C PHE A 70 7.48 6.05 16.74
N CYS A 71 8.69 5.58 16.40
CA CYS A 71 8.96 5.05 15.06
C CYS A 71 8.14 3.80 14.75
N LEU A 72 7.97 2.89 15.71
CA LEU A 72 7.19 1.67 15.53
C LEU A 72 5.69 1.98 15.41
N GLU A 73 5.19 2.95 16.16
CA GLU A 73 3.82 3.45 16.10
C GLU A 73 3.52 4.07 14.73
N ASP A 74 4.37 4.96 14.24
CA ASP A 74 4.20 5.57 12.91
C ASP A 74 4.23 4.52 11.78
N LEU A 75 5.17 3.56 11.86
CA LEU A 75 5.27 2.46 10.90
C LEU A 75 4.01 1.57 10.94
N PHE A 76 3.47 1.30 12.12
CA PHE A 76 2.26 0.52 12.30
C PHE A 76 1.01 1.26 11.79
N ASN A 77 0.91 2.57 12.03
CA ASN A 77 -0.18 3.40 11.52
C ASN A 77 -0.23 3.35 9.99
N GLN A 78 0.90 3.60 9.31
CA GLN A 78 0.99 3.50 7.84
C GLN A 78 0.64 2.10 7.33
N TYR A 79 1.06 1.05 8.05
CA TYR A 79 0.71 -0.32 7.72
C TYR A 79 -0.80 -0.59 7.82
N THR A 80 -1.46 -0.07 8.86
CA THR A 80 -2.91 -0.22 9.05
C THR A 80 -3.71 0.56 8.01
N GLU A 81 -3.28 1.77 7.64
CA GLU A 81 -3.91 2.58 6.59
C GLU A 81 -3.93 1.87 5.23
N LEU A 82 -2.86 1.13 4.92
CA LEU A 82 -2.75 0.36 3.67
C LEU A 82 -3.49 -1.01 3.72
N GLY A 83 -4.26 -1.30 4.76
CA GLY A 83 -5.04 -2.54 4.88
C GLY A 83 -4.30 -3.68 5.58
N GLY A 84 -3.44 -3.34 6.55
CA GLY A 84 -2.71 -4.28 7.40
C GLY A 84 -3.59 -5.34 8.08
N ASN A 85 -2.96 -6.35 8.67
CA ASN A 85 -3.64 -7.47 9.34
C ASN A 85 -3.62 -7.35 10.87
N HIS A 86 -4.57 -8.01 11.52
CA HIS A 86 -4.70 -8.02 12.97
C HIS A 86 -3.52 -8.70 13.69
N GLY A 87 -2.91 -9.72 13.08
CA GLY A 87 -1.82 -10.49 13.70
C GLY A 87 -0.56 -9.65 13.99
N VAL A 88 -0.21 -8.71 13.10
CA VAL A 88 0.90 -7.77 13.35
C VAL A 88 0.55 -6.80 14.49
N GLY A 89 -0.71 -6.43 14.65
CA GLY A 89 -1.17 -5.57 15.75
C GLY A 89 -0.89 -6.16 17.12
N ILE A 90 -1.18 -7.45 17.31
CA ILE A 90 -0.89 -8.16 18.57
C ILE A 90 0.61 -8.10 18.90
N LEU A 91 1.46 -8.27 17.89
CA LEU A 91 2.92 -8.22 18.06
C LEU A 91 3.41 -6.81 18.43
N VAL A 92 2.84 -5.77 17.81
CA VAL A 92 3.15 -4.37 18.14
C VAL A 92 2.69 -4.02 19.55
N GLU A 93 1.49 -4.42 19.94
CA GLU A 93 0.97 -4.24 21.30
C GLU A 93 1.88 -4.89 22.35
N GLN A 94 2.36 -6.10 22.09
CA GLN A 94 3.34 -6.77 22.95
C GLN A 94 4.62 -5.95 23.09
N CYS A 95 5.16 -5.43 22.00
CA CYS A 95 6.32 -4.53 22.06
C CYS A 95 6.03 -3.27 22.88
N PHE A 96 4.83 -2.73 22.80
CA PHE A 96 4.47 -1.53 23.56
C PHE A 96 4.36 -1.78 25.07
N THR A 97 4.19 -3.01 25.53
CA THR A 97 4.27 -3.34 26.96
C THR A 97 5.70 -3.36 27.52
N LEU A 98 6.72 -3.32 26.66
CA LEU A 98 8.12 -3.35 27.08
C LEU A 98 8.53 -2.04 27.79
N PRO A 99 9.44 -2.13 28.78
CA PRO A 99 9.95 -0.95 29.47
C PRO A 99 10.80 -0.07 28.53
N PRO A 100 10.90 1.24 28.78
CA PRO A 100 11.65 2.17 27.93
C PRO A 100 13.17 2.02 28.03
N ILE A 101 13.67 1.40 29.10
CA ILE A 101 15.09 1.29 29.41
C ILE A 101 15.41 -0.16 29.76
N LYS A 102 16.60 -0.62 29.38
CA LYS A 102 17.11 -1.94 29.76
C LYS A 102 17.22 -2.06 31.28
N ILE A 103 16.38 -2.92 31.87
CA ILE A 103 16.44 -3.21 33.29
C ILE A 103 17.69 -4.06 33.55
N LYS A 104 18.69 -3.50 34.25
CA LYS A 104 19.81 -4.31 34.78
C LYS A 104 19.24 -5.21 35.88
N LYS A 105 19.33 -6.53 35.72
CA LYS A 105 19.10 -7.44 36.86
C LYS A 105 20.15 -7.11 37.92
N VAL A 106 19.71 -6.62 39.07
CA VAL A 106 20.54 -6.52 40.26
C VAL A 106 20.83 -7.95 40.69
N SER A 107 22.07 -8.39 40.50
CA SER A 107 22.61 -9.69 40.93
C SER A 107 22.79 -9.73 42.44
#